data_AF-A0A7J4G3L1-F1
#
_entry.id   AF-A0A7J4G3L1-F1
#
_cell.length_a   1.000
_cell.length_b   1.000
_cell.length_c   1.000
_cell.angle_alpha   90.00
_cell.angle_beta   90.00
_cell.angle_gamma   90.00
#
_symmetry.space_group_name_H-M   'P 1'
#
loop_
_entity.id
_entity.type
_entity.pdbx_description
1 polymer ?
#
loop_
_entity_poly.entity_id
_entity_poly.type
_entity_poly.pdbx_seq_one_letter_code
_entity_poly.pdbx_strand_id
1 'polypeptide(L)'
;MTTIADVKERLPLKDLEDTVIAIHLKRSQRDFRGKTFEADDNNFDEIEAVSCKAIYYLAPLLWQKVQQRANEYDETLQTFGDLEVFQNYWLDRSDSIPVTNTESGETSQGGIKWAAV
;
A
#
# COMPACT_ATOMS: atom_id res chain seq x y z
N MET A 1 -7.61 12.88 5.14
CA MET A 1 -7.25 11.70 5.97
C MET A 1 -7.75 10.44 5.29
N THR A 2 -6.81 9.62 4.87
CA THR A 2 -7.04 8.35 4.14
C THR A 2 -7.93 7.37 4.92
N THR A 3 -8.88 6.73 4.23
CA THR A 3 -9.93 5.85 4.74
C THR A 3 -9.79 4.41 4.25
N ILE A 4 -10.59 3.48 4.81
CA ILE A 4 -10.65 2.09 4.34
C ILE A 4 -11.17 1.99 2.89
N ALA A 5 -12.09 2.88 2.50
CA ALA A 5 -12.63 2.91 1.14
C ALA A 5 -11.53 3.21 0.13
N ASP A 6 -10.65 4.15 0.44
CA ASP A 6 -9.51 4.51 -0.41
C ASP A 6 -8.55 3.32 -0.60
N VAL A 7 -8.27 2.57 0.47
CA VAL A 7 -7.45 1.34 0.39
C VAL A 7 -8.11 0.31 -0.54
N LYS A 8 -9.43 0.13 -0.42
CA LYS A 8 -10.20 -0.82 -1.23
C LYS A 8 -10.35 -0.40 -2.69
N GLU A 9 -10.30 0.90 -2.98
CA GLU A 9 -10.26 1.42 -4.34
C GLU A 9 -8.96 1.03 -5.05
N ARG A 10 -7.84 0.99 -4.32
CA ARG A 10 -6.53 0.60 -4.89
C ARG A 10 -6.37 -0.91 -5.08
N LEU A 11 -6.90 -1.69 -4.16
CA LEU A 11 -6.92 -3.14 -4.27
C LEU A 11 -8.24 -3.67 -3.70
N PRO A 12 -9.06 -4.40 -4.49
CA PRO A 12 -10.31 -4.96 -3.98
C PRO A 12 -10.10 -6.04 -2.89
N LEU A 13 -10.11 -5.63 -1.62
CA LEU A 13 -9.89 -6.50 -0.45
C LEU A 13 -11.16 -7.23 0.03
N LYS A 14 -11.91 -7.85 -0.91
CA LYS A 14 -13.25 -8.42 -0.62
C LYS A 14 -13.28 -9.49 0.48
N ASP A 15 -12.16 -10.17 0.68
CA ASP A 15 -12.02 -11.29 1.64
C ASP A 15 -11.39 -10.89 2.98
N LEU A 16 -11.23 -9.59 3.21
CA LEU A 16 -10.71 -9.03 4.46
C LEU A 16 -11.79 -8.23 5.18
N GLU A 17 -11.90 -8.47 6.47
CA GLU A 17 -12.71 -7.64 7.35
C GLU A 17 -12.13 -6.23 7.48
N ASP A 18 -13.01 -5.24 7.58
CA ASP A 18 -12.62 -3.83 7.72
C ASP A 18 -11.77 -3.59 8.97
N THR A 19 -11.99 -4.36 10.03
CA THR A 19 -11.20 -4.34 11.27
C THR A 19 -9.73 -4.67 11.02
N VAL A 20 -9.45 -5.66 10.17
CA VAL A 20 -8.10 -6.05 9.78
C VAL A 20 -7.46 -4.94 8.95
N ILE A 21 -8.17 -4.45 7.94
CA ILE A 21 -7.70 -3.35 7.08
C ILE A 21 -7.37 -2.11 7.93
N ALA A 22 -8.24 -1.78 8.89
CA ALA A 22 -8.07 -0.63 9.79
C ALA A 22 -6.77 -0.70 10.61
N ILE A 23 -6.37 -1.89 11.09
CA ILE A 23 -5.12 -2.06 11.84
C ILE A 23 -3.90 -1.69 10.99
N HIS A 24 -3.86 -2.17 9.75
CA HIS A 24 -2.76 -1.91 8.83
C HIS A 24 -2.77 -0.48 8.28
N LEU A 25 -3.95 0.08 8.03
CA LEU A 25 -4.11 1.49 7.67
C LEU A 25 -3.61 2.41 8.80
N LYS A 26 -3.98 2.12 10.06
CA LYS A 26 -3.49 2.89 11.22
C LYS A 26 -1.98 2.82 11.37
N ARG A 27 -1.38 1.66 11.07
CA ARG A 27 0.08 1.51 11.03
C ARG A 27 0.69 2.40 9.94
N SER A 28 0.15 2.36 8.72
CA SER A 28 0.59 3.21 7.62
C SER A 28 0.49 4.70 7.97
N GLN A 29 -0.65 5.16 8.47
CA GLN A 29 -0.86 6.54 8.91
C GLN A 29 0.19 7.00 9.96
N ARG A 30 0.64 6.10 10.83
CA ARG A 30 1.69 6.40 11.81
C ARG A 30 3.06 6.62 11.15
N ASP A 31 3.38 5.90 10.08
CA ASP A 31 4.67 6.04 9.37
C ASP A 31 4.79 7.37 8.60
N PHE A 32 3.65 7.99 8.30
CA PHE A 32 3.55 9.33 7.70
C PHE A 32 3.25 10.42 8.73
N ARG A 33 3.18 10.10 10.04
CA ARG A 33 3.00 11.10 11.08
C ARG A 33 4.21 12.03 11.14
N GLY A 34 3.97 13.35 11.14
CA GLY A 34 5.06 14.34 11.08
C GLY A 34 5.62 14.52 9.68
N LYS A 35 4.91 14.05 8.66
CA LYS A 35 5.20 14.30 7.25
C LYS A 35 4.00 15.00 6.61
N THR A 36 4.28 15.88 5.67
CA THR A 36 3.27 16.53 4.83
C THR A 36 3.49 16.17 3.37
N PHE A 37 2.38 16.06 2.65
CA PHE A 37 2.35 15.86 1.21
C PHE A 37 2.34 17.21 0.50
N GLU A 38 2.67 17.22 -0.79
CA GLU A 38 2.40 18.42 -1.60
C GLU A 38 0.90 18.70 -1.60
N ALA A 39 0.54 19.99 -1.64
CA ALA A 39 -0.87 20.38 -1.70
C ALA A 39 -1.40 20.08 -3.09
N ASP A 40 -2.29 19.09 -3.19
CA ASP A 40 -3.04 18.78 -4.39
C ASP A 40 -4.54 18.97 -4.13
N ASP A 41 -5.34 19.01 -5.21
CA ASP A 41 -6.75 19.38 -5.12
C ASP A 41 -7.61 18.38 -4.31
N ASN A 42 -7.12 17.15 -4.03
CA ASN A 42 -7.94 16.06 -3.46
C ASN A 42 -7.26 15.23 -2.35
N ASN A 43 -6.11 15.65 -1.84
CA ASN A 43 -5.18 14.83 -1.04
C ASN A 43 -4.79 13.51 -1.74
N PHE A 44 -4.66 13.52 -3.07
CA PHE A 44 -4.34 12.34 -3.86
C PHE A 44 -3.04 11.70 -3.41
N ASP A 45 -1.99 12.49 -3.18
CA ASP A 45 -0.68 12.02 -2.76
C ASP A 45 -0.71 11.38 -1.36
N GLU A 46 -1.45 11.96 -0.41
CA GLU A 46 -1.66 11.35 0.91
C GLU A 46 -2.37 10.00 0.75
N ILE A 47 -3.47 9.99 0.01
CA ILE A 47 -4.30 8.81 -0.21
C ILE A 47 -3.49 7.69 -0.87
N GLU A 48 -2.72 8.02 -1.89
CA GLU A 48 -1.83 7.13 -2.63
C GLU A 48 -0.78 6.52 -1.71
N ALA A 49 0.03 7.35 -1.05
CA ALA A 49 1.13 6.90 -0.23
C ALA A 49 0.65 6.03 0.94
N VAL A 50 -0.37 6.50 1.67
CA VAL A 50 -0.88 5.83 2.87
C VAL A 50 -1.59 4.53 2.50
N SER A 51 -2.38 4.51 1.42
CA SER A 51 -3.09 3.30 0.99
C SER A 51 -2.12 2.23 0.50
N CYS A 52 -1.14 2.60 -0.34
CA CYS A 52 -0.15 1.65 -0.84
C CYS A 52 0.71 1.06 0.28
N LYS A 53 1.12 1.85 1.28
CA LYS A 53 1.84 1.33 2.45
C LYS A 53 0.95 0.40 3.29
N ALA A 54 -0.35 0.68 3.39
CA ALA A 54 -1.29 -0.22 4.07
C ALA A 54 -1.39 -1.57 3.34
N ILE A 55 -1.44 -1.57 2.00
CA ILE A 55 -1.45 -2.79 1.19
C ILE A 55 -0.13 -3.56 1.31
N TYR A 56 1.02 -2.87 1.32
CA TYR A 56 2.33 -3.46 1.61
C TYR A 56 2.31 -4.26 2.93
N TYR A 57 1.68 -3.71 3.98
CA TYR A 57 1.54 -4.42 5.25
C TYR A 57 0.53 -5.56 5.23
N LEU A 58 -0.47 -5.52 4.35
CA LEU A 58 -1.46 -6.57 4.16
C LEU A 58 -0.96 -7.73 3.30
N ALA A 59 0.10 -7.52 2.49
CA ALA A 59 0.63 -8.49 1.54
C ALA A 59 0.85 -9.91 2.13
N PRO A 60 1.46 -10.09 3.32
CA PRO A 60 1.66 -11.43 3.88
C PRO A 60 0.33 -12.14 4.21
N LEU A 61 -0.68 -11.40 4.67
CA LEU A 61 -1.99 -11.94 5.00
C LEU A 61 -2.78 -12.32 3.74
N LEU A 62 -2.73 -11.46 2.72
CA LEU A 62 -3.32 -11.74 1.41
C LEU A 62 -2.70 -13.00 0.80
N TRP A 63 -1.38 -13.13 0.88
CA TRP A 63 -0.66 -14.32 0.43
C TRP A 63 -1.09 -15.58 1.16
N GLN A 64 -1.20 -15.55 2.49
CA GLN A 64 -1.69 -16.69 3.26
C GLN A 64 -3.09 -17.12 2.82
N LYS A 65 -4.00 -16.18 2.57
CA LYS A 65 -5.35 -16.49 2.06
C LYS A 65 -5.32 -17.08 0.65
N VAL A 66 -4.45 -16.59 -0.23
CA VAL A 66 -4.22 -17.16 -1.56
C VAL A 66 -3.71 -18.59 -1.44
N GLN A 67 -2.70 -18.84 -0.61
CA GLN A 67 -2.14 -20.17 -0.38
C GLN A 67 -3.16 -21.15 0.21
N GLN A 68 -4.03 -20.69 1.12
CA GLN A 68 -5.12 -21.51 1.67
C GLN A 68 -6.14 -21.94 0.60
N ARG A 69 -6.42 -21.05 -0.36
CA ARG A 69 -7.31 -21.34 -1.50
C ARG A 69 -6.60 -22.05 -2.65
N ALA A 70 -5.27 -22.05 -2.68
CA ALA A 70 -4.51 -22.72 -3.72
C ALA A 70 -4.75 -24.24 -3.71
N ASN A 71 -5.06 -24.81 -2.54
CA ASN A 71 -5.48 -26.20 -2.39
C ASN A 71 -6.88 -26.50 -2.99
N GLU A 72 -7.68 -25.47 -3.30
CA GLU A 72 -8.97 -25.63 -3.98
C GLU A 72 -8.81 -25.72 -5.51
N TYR A 73 -7.63 -25.40 -6.03
CA TYR A 73 -7.31 -25.43 -7.45
C TYR A 73 -5.95 -26.13 -7.66
N ASP A 74 -6.00 -27.47 -7.67
CA ASP A 74 -4.88 -28.44 -7.73
C ASP A 74 -3.78 -28.18 -8.79
N GLU A 75 -3.97 -27.25 -9.73
CA GLU A 75 -2.99 -26.92 -10.79
C GLU A 75 -2.38 -25.50 -10.70
N THR A 76 -2.76 -24.68 -9.73
CA THR A 76 -2.61 -23.19 -9.85
C THR A 76 -1.51 -22.56 -9.00
N LEU A 77 -0.63 -23.35 -8.39
CA LEU A 77 0.47 -22.81 -7.57
C LEU A 77 1.67 -22.32 -8.37
N GLN A 78 1.77 -22.65 -9.66
CA GLN A 78 2.88 -22.18 -10.51
C GLN A 78 2.73 -20.70 -10.94
N THR A 79 1.54 -20.10 -10.81
CA THR A 79 1.22 -18.80 -11.45
C THR A 79 1.03 -17.63 -10.48
N PHE A 80 1.04 -17.83 -9.16
CA PHE A 80 0.70 -16.74 -8.24
C PHE A 80 1.83 -15.76 -7.87
N GLY A 81 3.03 -15.91 -8.44
CA GLY A 81 4.02 -14.83 -8.55
C GLY A 81 4.45 -14.20 -7.22
N ASP A 82 5.56 -14.72 -6.68
CA ASP A 82 6.45 -14.08 -5.70
C ASP A 82 5.87 -12.97 -4.78
N LEU A 83 5.58 -13.33 -3.52
CA LEU A 83 5.16 -12.41 -2.46
C LEU A 83 6.09 -11.20 -2.34
N GLU A 84 7.41 -11.39 -2.52
CA GLU A 84 8.38 -10.31 -2.39
C GLU A 84 8.18 -9.28 -3.50
N VAL A 85 7.94 -9.72 -4.74
CA VAL A 85 7.64 -8.81 -5.87
C VAL A 85 6.35 -8.05 -5.63
N PHE A 86 5.28 -8.73 -5.19
CA PHE A 86 4.01 -8.06 -4.89
C PHE A 86 4.18 -7.04 -3.77
N GLN A 87 4.86 -7.42 -2.70
CA GLN A 87 5.06 -6.56 -1.54
C GLN A 87 5.92 -5.34 -1.91
N ASN A 88 7.02 -5.53 -2.62
CA ASN A 88 7.91 -4.45 -3.03
C ASN A 88 7.21 -3.48 -4.01
N TYR A 89 6.38 -3.97 -4.93
CA TYR A 89 5.60 -3.09 -5.81
C TYR A 89 4.77 -2.05 -5.03
N TRP A 90 4.06 -2.47 -3.98
CA TRP A 90 3.26 -1.55 -3.16
C TRP A 90 4.11 -0.64 -2.29
N LEU A 91 5.26 -1.13 -1.83
CA LEU A 91 6.23 -0.33 -1.09
C LEU A 91 6.81 0.78 -1.96
N ASP A 92 7.33 0.43 -3.12
CA ASP A 92 7.94 1.34 -4.08
C ASP A 92 6.95 2.42 -4.51
N ARG A 93 5.70 2.03 -4.79
CA ARG A 93 4.63 2.98 -5.12
C ARG A 93 4.35 3.97 -3.99
N SER A 94 4.33 3.50 -2.74
CA SER A 94 4.16 4.37 -1.58
C SER A 94 5.35 5.33 -1.40
N ASP A 95 6.57 4.81 -1.53
CA ASP A 95 7.81 5.57 -1.30
C ASP A 95 8.19 6.46 -2.50
N SER A 96 7.49 6.32 -3.64
CA SER A 96 7.60 7.22 -4.80
C SER A 96 6.92 8.59 -4.60
N ILE A 97 6.09 8.72 -3.57
CA ILE A 97 5.39 9.97 -3.25
C ILE A 97 6.30 10.87 -2.42
N PRO A 98 6.63 12.09 -2.90
CA PRO A 98 7.42 13.05 -2.13
C PRO A 98 6.70 13.44 -0.84
N VAL A 99 7.45 13.44 0.26
CA VAL A 99 6.96 13.88 1.55
C VAL A 99 7.97 14.81 2.20
N THR A 100 7.47 15.83 2.88
CA THR A 100 8.30 16.79 3.61
C THR A 100 8.17 16.53 5.11
N ASN A 101 9.31 16.39 5.79
CA ASN A 101 9.33 16.27 7.25
C ASN A 101 8.96 17.61 7.89
N THR A 102 7.98 17.63 8.80
CA THR A 102 7.49 18.86 9.41
C THR A 102 8.47 19.50 10.39
N GLU A 103 9.41 18.73 10.94
CA GLU A 103 10.40 19.19 11.92
C GLU A 103 11.68 19.70 11.25
N SER A 104 12.22 18.96 10.27
CA SER A 104 13.47 19.33 9.59
C SER A 104 13.27 20.17 8.33
N GLY A 105 12.08 20.16 7.74
CA GLY A 105 11.80 20.78 6.44
C GLY A 105 12.44 20.04 5.26
N GLU A 106 13.05 18.87 5.48
CA GLU A 106 13.66 18.07 4.42
C GLU A 106 12.57 17.33 3.63
N THR A 107 12.65 17.43 2.30
CA THR A 107 11.78 16.71 1.38
C THR A 107 12.47 15.47 0.86
N SER A 108 11.84 14.30 0.99
CA SER A 108 12.30 13.10 0.30
C SER A 108 11.97 13.21 -1.18
N GLN A 109 12.96 13.11 -2.06
CA GLN A 109 12.71 12.94 -3.48
C GLN A 109 12.15 11.53 -3.69
N GLY A 110 10.85 11.43 -3.94
CA GLY A 110 10.17 10.16 -4.19
C GLY A 110 10.90 9.34 -5.25
N GLY A 111 11.25 8.10 -4.92
CA GLY A 111 11.99 7.21 -5.80
C GLY A 111 11.07 6.58 -6.82
N ILE A 112 11.38 6.76 -8.11
CA ILE A 112 10.81 6.14 -9.32
C ILE A 112 9.80 7.03 -10.07
N LYS A 113 10.34 7.74 -11.08
CA LYS A 113 9.59 8.21 -12.24
C LYS A 113 9.23 6.99 -13.09
N TRP A 114 7.95 6.66 -13.19
CA TRP A 114 7.48 5.70 -14.19
C TRP A 114 7.82 6.25 -15.59
N ALA A 115 8.86 5.71 -16.22
CA ALA A 115 8.95 5.77 -17.67
C ALA A 115 7.90 4.79 -18.19
N ALA A 116 6.84 5.32 -18.80
CA ALA A 116 5.89 4.51 -19.55
C ALA A 116 6.66 3.61 -20.53
N VAL A 117 6.37 2.31 -20.51
CA VAL A 117 6.75 1.36 -21.57
C VAL A 117 5.50 1.07 -22.38
#